data_AF-A0AAN8PTJ9-F1
#
_entry.id   AF-A0AAN8PTJ9-F1
#
_cell.length_a   1.000
_cell.length_b   1.000
_cell.length_c   1.000
_cell.angle_alpha   90.00
_cell.angle_beta   90.00
_cell.angle_gamma   90.00
#
_symmetry.space_group_name_H-M   'P 1'
#
loop_
_entity.id
_entity.type
_entity.pdbx_description
1 polymer ?
#
loop_
_entity_poly.entity_id
_entity_poly.type
_entity_poly.pdbx_seq_one_letter_code
_entity_poly.pdbx_strand_id
1 'polypeptide(L)'
;MGKPKLVSVKDRDYRLKLKEDPVRYAAYLQKARARYHKRKEKKEIKLVADMTDREHRKKKQYWRATQRQYRQNKKQIDGFITPPMSPDSEPAQSAETERKRRGRKKVKRDRSAVYRRLERVETELQNKTRLLNMYKKRLERANKRTKEQAPDTPRTKTAKLLAGRSVSRNVKKTLIFHHCLTAEIRKKLRKNKDKSCRRILMNKMMDKYKMVRRIKQQFGIRKRNDKKTFRKSCMEAVAQNVKEFLERDDSSRVAAGKKMTITRNKIKKQKRFLTDTLKNLHVKFLAEQPIAKLSYSLFCRLRPFWILSPDITQRETCICQIHDNLKLKAHVLKSRNVLDTENVEDLISKICCSDKKECMYRTCPECKEKRLEFNVSEEESNILVK
;
A
#
# COMPACT_ATOMS: atom_id res chain seq x y z
N MET A 1 -69.29 48.93 -15.89
CA MET A 1 -68.41 48.31 -14.87
C MET A 1 -67.07 47.95 -15.52
N GLY A 2 -66.00 48.71 -15.25
CA GLY A 2 -64.71 48.52 -15.94
C GLY A 2 -63.95 47.29 -15.44
N LYS A 3 -63.37 46.52 -16.38
CA LYS A 3 -62.57 45.33 -16.07
C LYS A 3 -61.45 45.68 -15.08
N PRO A 4 -61.22 44.89 -14.01
CA PRO A 4 -60.19 45.19 -13.03
C PRO A 4 -58.81 45.21 -13.72
N LYS A 5 -58.09 46.33 -13.59
CA LYS A 5 -56.73 46.46 -14.13
C LYS A 5 -55.83 45.33 -13.58
N LEU A 6 -54.97 44.80 -14.46
CA LEU A 6 -53.92 43.85 -14.11
C LEU A 6 -53.05 44.41 -12.97
N VAL A 7 -52.67 43.56 -12.02
CA VAL A 7 -51.92 43.93 -10.80
C VAL A 7 -50.63 44.70 -11.12
N SER A 8 -49.92 44.32 -12.18
CA SER A 8 -48.68 44.97 -12.63
C SER A 8 -48.88 46.43 -13.10
N VAL A 9 -50.05 46.75 -13.65
CA VAL A 9 -50.40 48.10 -14.11
C VAL A 9 -50.81 48.97 -12.93
N LYS A 10 -51.56 48.42 -11.97
CA LYS A 10 -51.92 49.10 -10.71
C LYS A 10 -50.69 49.51 -9.90
N ASP A 11 -49.70 48.61 -9.79
CA ASP A 11 -48.44 48.87 -9.09
C ASP A 11 -47.59 49.96 -9.76
N ARG A 12 -47.61 50.02 -11.10
CA ARG A 12 -46.90 51.05 -11.87
C ARG A 12 -47.55 52.42 -11.66
N ASP A 13 -48.87 52.50 -11.77
CA ASP A 13 -49.64 53.73 -11.56
C ASP A 13 -49.45 54.25 -10.11
N TYR A 14 -49.47 53.36 -9.11
CA TYR A 14 -49.17 53.72 -7.73
C TYR A 14 -47.76 54.30 -7.56
N ARG A 15 -46.73 53.71 -8.20
CA ARG A 15 -45.35 54.21 -8.14
C ARG A 15 -45.16 55.56 -8.84
N LEU A 16 -45.92 55.83 -9.89
CA LEU A 16 -45.90 57.13 -10.58
C LEU A 16 -46.54 58.21 -9.70
N LYS A 17 -47.75 57.95 -9.17
CA LYS A 17 -48.42 58.84 -8.21
C LYS A 17 -47.60 59.09 -6.95
N LEU A 18 -46.90 58.07 -6.45
CA LEU A 18 -46.02 58.20 -5.29
C LEU A 18 -44.78 59.06 -5.57
N LYS A 19 -44.31 59.16 -6.82
CA LYS A 19 -43.18 60.01 -7.21
C LYS A 19 -43.57 61.46 -7.45
N GLU A 20 -44.85 61.73 -7.73
CA GLU A 20 -45.39 63.08 -7.91
C GLU A 20 -45.44 63.86 -6.57
N ASP A 21 -45.61 63.16 -5.43
CA ASP A 21 -45.56 63.74 -4.08
C ASP A 21 -44.16 63.52 -3.44
N PRO A 22 -43.31 64.56 -3.35
CA PRO A 22 -41.94 64.43 -2.87
C PRO A 22 -41.84 64.06 -1.39
N VAL A 23 -42.77 64.50 -0.54
CA VAL A 23 -42.74 64.24 0.91
C VAL A 23 -43.10 62.78 1.17
N ARG A 24 -44.16 62.30 0.52
CA ARG A 24 -44.60 60.91 0.62
C ARG A 24 -43.60 59.95 0.00
N TYR A 25 -42.93 60.35 -1.08
CA TYR A 25 -41.83 59.61 -1.68
C TYR A 25 -40.63 59.47 -0.74
N ALA A 26 -40.23 60.56 -0.07
CA ALA A 26 -39.13 60.56 0.89
C ALA A 26 -39.43 59.63 2.09
N ALA A 27 -40.63 59.70 2.66
CA ALA A 27 -41.06 58.80 3.74
C ALA A 27 -41.10 57.32 3.29
N TYR A 28 -41.51 57.06 2.06
CA TYR A 28 -41.45 55.72 1.47
C TYR A 28 -40.01 55.19 1.33
N LEU A 29 -39.08 56.03 0.86
CA LEU A 29 -37.66 55.69 0.75
C LEU A 29 -37.03 55.43 2.12
N GLN A 30 -37.36 56.24 3.14
CA GLN A 30 -36.90 56.01 4.51
C GLN A 30 -37.38 54.65 5.05
N LYS A 31 -38.67 54.33 4.89
CA LYS A 31 -39.21 53.01 5.26
C LYS A 31 -38.53 51.88 4.48
N ALA A 32 -38.23 52.07 3.20
CA ALA A 32 -37.51 51.08 2.39
C ALA A 32 -36.06 50.87 2.86
N ARG A 33 -35.34 51.94 3.21
CA ARG A 33 -33.99 51.86 3.80
C ARG A 33 -34.02 51.14 5.14
N ALA A 34 -34.96 51.47 6.03
CA ALA A 34 -35.12 50.79 7.32
C ALA A 34 -35.39 49.28 7.13
N ARG A 35 -36.23 48.89 6.17
CA ARG A 35 -36.45 47.47 5.82
C ARG A 35 -35.17 46.80 5.33
N TYR A 36 -34.38 47.46 4.50
CA TYR A 36 -33.10 46.93 4.01
C TYR A 36 -32.12 46.69 5.16
N HIS A 37 -31.96 47.65 6.08
CA HIS A 37 -31.09 47.50 7.26
C HIS A 37 -31.53 46.34 8.16
N LYS A 38 -32.83 46.23 8.47
CA LYS A 38 -33.36 45.09 9.26
C LYS A 38 -33.07 43.74 8.61
N ARG A 39 -33.20 43.62 7.29
CA ARG A 39 -32.91 42.36 6.56
C ARG A 39 -31.41 42.07 6.46
N LYS A 40 -30.58 43.10 6.43
CA LYS A 40 -29.12 43.00 6.49
C LYS A 40 -28.67 42.50 7.88
N GLU A 41 -29.23 43.05 8.95
CA GLU A 41 -28.98 42.60 10.34
C GLU A 41 -29.42 41.15 10.55
N LYS A 42 -30.59 40.76 10.03
CA LYS A 42 -31.09 39.38 10.04
C LYS A 42 -30.35 38.41 9.09
N LYS A 43 -29.29 38.87 8.40
CA LYS A 43 -28.48 38.10 7.42
C LYS A 43 -29.26 37.50 6.24
N GLU A 44 -30.48 37.98 5.98
CA GLU A 44 -31.24 37.60 4.78
C GLU A 44 -30.63 38.18 3.50
N ILE A 45 -29.91 39.29 3.62
CA ILE A 45 -29.19 39.95 2.53
C ILE A 45 -27.69 39.81 2.80
N LYS A 46 -27.04 38.86 2.10
CA LYS A 46 -25.59 38.66 2.17
C LYS A 46 -24.84 39.77 1.40
N LEU A 47 -23.81 40.34 2.00
CA LEU A 47 -22.86 41.19 1.28
C LEU A 47 -21.95 40.35 0.39
N VAL A 48 -21.26 40.98 -0.56
CA VAL A 48 -20.31 40.29 -1.45
C VAL A 48 -19.19 39.60 -0.68
N ALA A 49 -18.74 40.18 0.43
CA ALA A 49 -17.73 39.59 1.31
C ALA A 49 -18.21 38.33 2.03
N ASP A 50 -19.51 38.24 2.33
CA ASP A 50 -20.12 37.14 3.09
C ASP A 50 -20.67 36.03 2.18
N MET A 51 -20.62 36.21 0.86
CA MET A 51 -21.03 35.20 -0.11
C MET A 51 -19.91 34.20 -0.37
N THR A 52 -20.26 32.92 -0.43
CA THR A 52 -19.31 31.90 -0.92
C THR A 52 -18.97 32.15 -2.40
N ASP A 53 -17.80 31.67 -2.85
CA ASP A 53 -17.36 31.81 -4.24
C ASP A 53 -18.40 31.31 -5.26
N ARG A 54 -19.13 30.24 -4.91
CA ARG A 54 -20.16 29.64 -5.77
C ARG A 54 -21.41 30.53 -5.86
N GLU A 55 -21.86 31.09 -4.74
CA GLU A 55 -22.99 32.03 -4.69
C GLU A 55 -22.66 33.34 -5.42
N HIS A 56 -21.45 33.86 -5.20
CA HIS A 56 -20.97 35.08 -5.86
C HIS A 56 -20.89 34.92 -7.39
N ARG A 57 -20.46 33.75 -7.88
CA ARG A 57 -20.48 33.42 -9.32
C ARG A 57 -21.89 33.42 -9.90
N LYS A 58 -22.87 32.78 -9.23
CA LYS A 58 -24.28 32.80 -9.65
C LYS A 58 -24.84 34.23 -9.68
N LYS A 59 -24.53 35.04 -8.67
CA LYS A 59 -24.98 36.45 -8.61
C LYS A 59 -24.39 37.28 -9.75
N LYS A 60 -23.10 37.11 -10.07
CA LYS A 60 -22.47 37.74 -11.25
C LYS A 60 -23.09 37.32 -12.57
N GLN A 61 -23.46 36.05 -12.71
CA GLN A 61 -24.16 35.56 -13.91
C GLN A 61 -25.52 36.23 -14.07
N TYR A 62 -26.30 36.32 -12.98
CA TYR A 62 -27.58 37.03 -12.96
C TYR A 62 -27.41 38.51 -13.35
N TRP A 63 -26.47 39.24 -12.74
CA TRP A 63 -26.21 40.65 -13.08
C TRP A 63 -25.85 40.86 -14.55
N ARG A 64 -25.03 39.97 -15.13
CA ARG A 64 -24.68 40.01 -16.56
C ARG A 64 -25.91 39.80 -17.46
N ALA A 65 -26.80 38.89 -17.08
CA ALA A 65 -28.03 38.63 -17.84
C ALA A 65 -29.00 39.83 -17.78
N THR A 66 -29.25 40.38 -16.59
CA THR A 66 -30.10 41.56 -16.40
C THR A 66 -29.55 42.77 -17.15
N GLN A 67 -28.24 43.01 -17.09
CA GLN A 67 -27.61 44.12 -17.81
C GLN A 67 -27.69 43.96 -19.34
N ARG A 68 -27.63 42.73 -19.83
CA ARG A 68 -27.83 42.44 -21.26
C ARG A 68 -29.26 42.77 -21.70
N GLN A 69 -30.26 42.34 -20.93
CA GLN A 69 -31.66 42.65 -21.21
C GLN A 69 -31.94 44.16 -21.16
N TYR A 70 -31.42 44.87 -20.15
CA TYR A 70 -31.55 46.32 -20.06
C TYR A 70 -31.00 47.04 -21.31
N ARG A 71 -29.80 46.64 -21.77
CA ARG A 71 -29.20 47.20 -22.99
C ARG A 71 -30.03 46.91 -24.25
N GLN A 72 -30.62 45.73 -24.35
CA GLN A 72 -31.51 45.37 -25.47
C GLN A 72 -32.77 46.24 -25.47
N ASN A 73 -33.43 46.38 -24.32
CA ASN A 73 -34.63 47.21 -24.20
C ASN A 73 -34.32 48.68 -24.49
N LYS A 74 -33.18 49.21 -24.01
CA LYS A 74 -32.76 50.58 -24.31
C LYS A 74 -32.56 50.82 -25.82
N LYS A 75 -31.91 49.88 -26.53
CA LYS A 75 -31.73 49.97 -27.98
C LYS A 75 -33.06 49.99 -28.74
N GLN A 76 -34.06 49.25 -28.27
CA GLN A 76 -35.39 49.27 -28.88
C GLN A 76 -36.11 50.61 -28.65
N ILE A 77 -35.97 51.21 -27.47
CA ILE A 77 -36.55 52.52 -27.16
C ILE A 77 -35.88 53.64 -27.96
N ASP A 78 -34.55 53.66 -28.02
CA ASP A 78 -33.78 54.67 -28.75
C ASP A 78 -34.03 54.60 -30.28
N GLY A 79 -34.48 53.45 -30.81
CA GLY A 79 -34.84 53.29 -32.22
C GLY A 79 -36.22 53.84 -32.62
N PHE A 80 -37.09 54.18 -31.66
CA PHE A 80 -38.47 54.62 -31.94
C PHE A 80 -38.63 56.15 -31.98
N ILE A 81 -37.63 56.93 -31.54
CA ILE A 81 -37.72 58.39 -31.42
C ILE A 81 -36.85 59.05 -32.50
N THR A 82 -37.35 59.15 -33.73
CA THR A 82 -36.79 60.04 -34.77
C THR A 82 -37.93 60.68 -35.58
N PRO A 83 -38.18 62.00 -35.51
CA PRO A 83 -39.26 62.65 -36.27
C PRO A 83 -38.97 62.77 -37.78
N PRO A 84 -39.98 62.74 -38.67
CA PRO A 84 -39.81 62.82 -40.13
C PRO A 84 -39.63 64.26 -40.64
N MET A 85 -38.94 64.41 -41.77
CA MET A 85 -38.67 65.69 -42.45
C MET A 85 -39.84 66.14 -43.34
N SER A 86 -40.14 67.44 -43.32
CA SER A 86 -41.00 68.14 -44.30
C SER A 86 -40.25 68.45 -45.61
N PRO A 87 -40.95 68.61 -46.76
CA PRO A 87 -40.32 68.85 -48.06
C PRO A 87 -40.32 70.35 -48.43
N ASP A 88 -39.23 70.84 -49.01
CA ASP A 88 -39.18 72.16 -49.67
C ASP A 88 -38.55 72.06 -51.05
N SER A 89 -39.10 72.91 -51.92
CA SER A 89 -39.01 72.99 -53.37
C SER A 89 -37.68 73.57 -53.92
N GLU A 90 -37.42 73.27 -55.19
CA GLU A 90 -36.25 73.65 -56.02
C GLU A 90 -36.23 75.16 -56.44
N PRO A 91 -35.25 75.67 -57.23
CA PRO A 91 -33.83 75.92 -56.89
C PRO A 91 -33.34 77.29 -57.44
N ALA A 92 -32.04 77.58 -57.29
CA ALA A 92 -31.14 78.26 -58.24
C ALA A 92 -30.23 79.32 -57.59
N GLN A 93 -28.91 79.06 -57.61
CA GLN A 93 -27.88 79.97 -58.12
C GLN A 93 -26.46 79.40 -57.92
N SER A 94 -25.69 79.41 -59.01
CA SER A 94 -24.23 79.28 -59.17
C SER A 94 -23.58 77.88 -59.13
N ALA A 95 -23.32 77.32 -60.33
CA ALA A 95 -22.52 76.11 -60.54
C ALA A 95 -21.06 76.21 -60.01
N GLU A 96 -20.54 77.43 -59.82
CA GLU A 96 -19.19 77.72 -59.29
C GLU A 96 -19.08 77.42 -57.78
N THR A 97 -20.09 77.79 -56.99
CA THR A 97 -20.13 77.49 -55.54
C THR A 97 -20.47 76.03 -55.29
N GLU A 98 -21.26 75.40 -56.16
CA GLU A 98 -21.61 73.98 -56.11
C GLU A 98 -20.40 73.07 -56.41
N ARG A 99 -19.54 73.44 -57.39
CA ARG A 99 -18.26 72.74 -57.66
C ARG A 99 -17.26 72.89 -56.50
N LYS A 100 -17.10 74.10 -55.92
CA LYS A 100 -16.26 74.32 -54.73
C LYS A 100 -16.82 73.61 -53.48
N ARG A 101 -18.15 73.57 -53.29
CA ARG A 101 -18.83 72.77 -52.24
C ARG A 101 -18.65 71.27 -52.46
N ARG A 102 -18.76 70.77 -53.70
CA ARG A 102 -18.53 69.35 -54.04
C ARG A 102 -17.07 68.95 -53.81
N GLY A 103 -16.11 69.81 -54.16
CA GLY A 103 -14.68 69.65 -53.85
C GLY A 103 -14.40 69.63 -52.35
N ARG A 104 -14.88 70.62 -51.58
CA ARG A 104 -14.77 70.62 -50.10
C ARG A 104 -15.48 69.42 -49.47
N LYS A 105 -16.66 69.01 -49.96
CA LYS A 105 -17.37 67.81 -49.50
C LYS A 105 -16.60 66.52 -49.83
N LYS A 106 -15.88 66.46 -50.95
CA LYS A 106 -15.00 65.33 -51.32
C LYS A 106 -13.78 65.29 -50.39
N VAL A 107 -13.07 66.40 -50.22
CA VAL A 107 -11.93 66.52 -49.28
C VAL A 107 -12.35 66.19 -47.84
N LYS A 108 -13.51 66.65 -47.38
CA LYS A 108 -14.04 66.32 -46.05
C LYS A 108 -14.39 64.83 -45.93
N ARG A 109 -14.95 64.22 -46.98
CA ARG A 109 -15.20 62.78 -47.04
C ARG A 109 -13.90 61.98 -47.01
N ASP A 110 -12.92 62.34 -47.82
CA ASP A 110 -11.61 61.66 -47.87
C ASP A 110 -10.88 61.79 -46.54
N ARG A 111 -10.84 62.99 -45.96
CA ARG A 111 -10.27 63.22 -44.62
C ARG A 111 -10.99 62.41 -43.54
N SER A 112 -12.33 62.35 -43.59
CA SER A 112 -13.11 61.51 -42.66
C SER A 112 -12.86 60.01 -42.87
N ALA A 113 -12.58 59.57 -44.10
CA ALA A 113 -12.28 58.18 -44.42
C ALA A 113 -10.88 57.81 -43.91
N VAL A 114 -9.91 58.72 -44.00
CA VAL A 114 -8.57 58.56 -43.43
C VAL A 114 -8.63 58.47 -41.90
N TYR A 115 -9.33 59.38 -41.21
CA TYR A 115 -9.48 59.29 -39.75
C TYR A 115 -10.18 58.00 -39.30
N ARG A 116 -11.24 57.57 -39.99
CA ARG A 116 -11.89 56.28 -39.74
C ARG A 116 -10.99 55.08 -40.01
N ARG A 117 -10.01 55.21 -40.91
CA ARG A 117 -9.02 54.17 -41.19
C ARG A 117 -7.95 54.15 -40.09
N LEU A 118 -7.46 55.32 -39.66
CA LEU A 118 -6.54 55.46 -38.52
C LEU A 118 -7.12 54.87 -37.24
N GLU A 119 -8.36 55.22 -36.89
CA GLU A 119 -9.04 54.67 -35.71
C GLU A 119 -9.20 53.14 -35.81
N ARG A 120 -9.49 52.61 -37.00
CA ARG A 120 -9.53 51.15 -37.24
C ARG A 120 -8.17 50.50 -37.01
N VAL A 121 -7.11 51.08 -37.58
CA VAL A 121 -5.75 50.55 -37.43
C VAL A 121 -5.29 50.62 -35.99
N GLU A 122 -5.58 51.72 -35.27
CA GLU A 122 -5.27 51.86 -33.85
C GLU A 122 -5.99 50.81 -32.99
N THR A 123 -7.28 50.59 -33.23
CA THR A 123 -8.05 49.57 -32.52
C THR A 123 -7.58 48.16 -32.85
N GLU A 124 -7.23 47.87 -34.10
CA GLU A 124 -6.60 46.61 -34.51
C GLU A 124 -5.26 46.40 -33.81
N LEU A 125 -4.41 47.44 -33.76
CA LEU A 125 -3.11 47.38 -33.12
C LEU A 125 -3.25 47.16 -31.60
N GLN A 126 -4.21 47.81 -30.94
CA GLN A 126 -4.57 47.54 -29.55
C GLN A 126 -5.07 46.11 -29.33
N ASN A 127 -5.85 45.57 -30.26
CA ASN A 127 -6.33 44.18 -30.16
C ASN A 127 -5.19 43.16 -30.36
N LYS A 128 -4.30 43.41 -31.32
CA LYS A 128 -3.12 42.57 -31.58
C LYS A 128 -2.16 42.58 -30.39
N THR A 129 -1.92 43.74 -29.77
CA THR A 129 -1.09 43.84 -28.55
C THR A 129 -1.71 43.12 -27.36
N ARG A 130 -3.04 43.21 -27.17
CA ARG A 130 -3.76 42.41 -26.16
C ARG A 130 -3.63 40.91 -26.40
N LEU A 131 -3.78 40.46 -27.65
CA LEU A 131 -3.60 39.06 -28.03
C LEU A 131 -2.16 38.58 -27.76
N LEU A 132 -1.15 39.36 -28.14
CA LEU A 132 0.25 39.05 -27.85
C LEU A 132 0.49 38.87 -26.35
N ASN A 133 -0.03 39.78 -25.51
CA ASN A 133 0.10 39.67 -24.06
C ASN A 133 -0.63 38.43 -23.49
N MET A 134 -1.80 38.10 -24.03
CA MET A 134 -2.53 36.88 -23.67
C MET A 134 -1.71 35.62 -24.02
N TYR A 135 -1.15 35.55 -25.24
CA TYR A 135 -0.36 34.41 -25.69
C TYR A 135 0.96 34.29 -24.92
N LYS A 136 1.65 35.40 -24.63
CA LYS A 136 2.84 35.42 -23.74
C LYS A 136 2.54 34.80 -22.38
N LYS A 137 1.46 35.25 -21.72
CA LYS A 137 1.04 34.69 -20.41
C LYS A 137 0.63 33.22 -20.50
N ARG A 138 0.04 32.79 -21.62
CA ARG A 138 -0.34 31.38 -21.83
C ARG A 138 0.90 30.50 -21.98
N LEU A 139 1.88 30.94 -22.76
CA LEU A 139 3.15 30.24 -22.98
C LEU A 139 3.96 30.15 -21.68
N GLU A 140 3.99 31.21 -20.88
CA GLU A 140 4.65 31.21 -19.56
C GLU A 140 4.03 30.18 -18.61
N ARG A 141 2.69 30.12 -18.54
CA ARG A 141 1.98 29.10 -17.73
C ARG A 141 2.22 27.69 -18.25
N ALA A 142 2.24 27.50 -19.58
CA ALA A 142 2.55 26.22 -20.19
C ALA A 142 3.97 25.77 -19.80
N ASN A 143 4.97 26.63 -20.00
CA ASN A 143 6.35 26.36 -19.62
C ASN A 143 6.53 26.08 -18.13
N LYS A 144 5.81 26.80 -17.26
CA LYS A 144 5.84 26.55 -15.81
C LYS A 144 5.29 25.16 -15.48
N ARG A 145 4.15 24.78 -16.07
CA ARG A 145 3.57 23.42 -15.92
C ARG A 145 4.53 22.35 -16.43
N THR A 146 5.14 22.53 -17.60
CA THR A 146 6.10 21.57 -18.16
C THR A 146 7.34 21.44 -17.29
N LYS A 147 7.87 22.54 -16.72
CA LYS A 147 9.00 22.52 -15.79
C LYS A 147 8.66 21.86 -14.45
N GLU A 148 7.46 22.08 -13.93
CA GLU A 148 6.99 21.45 -12.69
C GLU A 148 6.73 19.94 -12.85
N GLN A 149 6.30 19.50 -14.04
CA GLN A 149 6.01 18.09 -14.34
C GLN A 149 7.24 17.32 -14.87
N ALA A 150 8.26 17.99 -15.39
CA ALA A 150 9.48 17.33 -15.86
C ALA A 150 10.23 16.67 -14.69
N PRO A 151 10.64 15.39 -14.82
CA PRO A 151 11.44 14.75 -13.79
C PRO A 151 12.77 15.48 -13.63
N ASP A 152 13.14 15.76 -12.38
CA ASP A 152 14.38 16.49 -12.12
C ASP A 152 15.60 15.75 -12.71
N THR A 153 16.33 16.46 -13.55
CA THR A 153 17.63 16.03 -14.07
C THR A 153 18.64 15.90 -12.92
N PRO A 154 19.71 15.09 -13.06
CA PRO A 154 20.76 14.98 -12.05
C PRO A 154 21.33 16.34 -11.61
N ARG A 155 21.44 17.28 -12.56
CA ARG A 155 21.93 18.64 -12.31
C ARG A 155 20.92 19.48 -11.52
N THR A 156 19.63 19.41 -11.84
CA THR A 156 18.60 20.13 -11.07
C THR A 156 18.39 19.52 -9.69
N LYS A 157 18.46 18.19 -9.53
CA LYS A 157 18.46 17.53 -8.20
C LYS A 157 19.60 18.01 -7.31
N THR A 158 20.80 18.05 -7.87
CA THR A 158 21.98 18.54 -7.16
C THR A 158 21.80 20.01 -6.77
N ALA A 159 21.31 20.85 -7.69
CA ALA A 159 21.09 22.27 -7.42
C ALA A 159 20.03 22.50 -6.33
N LYS A 160 18.94 21.72 -6.32
CA LYS A 160 17.92 21.76 -5.25
C LYS A 160 18.48 21.31 -3.91
N LEU A 161 19.28 20.24 -3.88
CA LEU A 161 19.94 19.74 -2.66
C LEU A 161 20.93 20.75 -2.06
N LEU A 162 21.60 21.52 -2.92
CA LEU A 162 22.57 22.54 -2.53
C LEU A 162 21.96 23.95 -2.48
N ALA A 163 20.64 24.08 -2.57
CA ALA A 163 19.98 25.38 -2.56
C ALA A 163 20.32 26.13 -1.25
N GLY A 164 20.83 27.35 -1.38
CA GLY A 164 21.24 28.19 -0.24
C GLY A 164 22.63 27.87 0.35
N ARG A 165 23.43 26.99 -0.28
CA ARG A 165 24.77 26.64 0.20
C ARG A 165 25.84 26.86 -0.88
N SER A 166 26.91 27.55 -0.51
CA SER A 166 28.13 27.62 -1.32
C SER A 166 28.94 26.34 -1.10
N VAL A 167 29.29 25.63 -2.18
CA VAL A 167 30.05 24.38 -2.09
C VAL A 167 31.06 24.32 -3.24
N SER A 168 32.21 23.68 -2.99
CA SER A 168 33.26 23.53 -3.99
C SER A 168 32.78 22.80 -5.25
N ARG A 169 33.41 23.12 -6.38
CA ARG A 169 33.08 22.52 -7.69
C ARG A 169 33.19 21.00 -7.67
N ASN A 170 34.13 20.44 -6.90
CA ASN A 170 34.33 19.00 -6.78
C ASN A 170 33.15 18.32 -6.10
N VAL A 171 32.67 18.84 -4.97
CA VAL A 171 31.49 18.27 -4.28
C VAL A 171 30.26 18.31 -5.17
N LYS A 172 30.08 19.39 -5.94
CA LYS A 172 28.99 19.50 -6.92
C LYS A 172 29.09 18.43 -8.01
N LYS A 173 30.29 18.18 -8.54
CA LYS A 173 30.53 17.10 -9.52
C LYS A 173 30.26 15.71 -8.93
N THR A 174 30.70 15.44 -7.70
CA THR A 174 30.47 14.16 -7.01
C THR A 174 28.99 13.87 -6.79
N LEU A 175 28.20 14.88 -6.42
CA LEU A 175 26.74 14.73 -6.26
C LEU A 175 26.05 14.49 -7.60
N ILE A 176 26.46 15.20 -8.66
CA ILE A 176 25.93 14.94 -10.01
C ILE A 176 26.24 13.50 -10.44
N PHE A 177 27.48 13.05 -10.24
CA PHE A 177 27.90 11.67 -10.53
C PHE A 177 27.04 10.65 -9.77
N HIS A 178 26.80 10.87 -8.47
CA HIS A 178 25.91 10.04 -7.66
C HIS A 178 24.48 9.99 -8.24
N HIS A 179 23.93 11.14 -8.64
CA HIS A 179 22.58 11.20 -9.21
C HIS A 179 22.46 10.54 -10.59
N CYS A 180 23.51 10.61 -11.42
CA CYS A 180 23.57 9.88 -12.69
C CYS A 180 23.60 8.37 -12.46
N LEU A 181 24.53 7.88 -11.63
CA LEU A 181 24.65 6.46 -11.31
C LEU A 181 23.36 5.90 -10.70
N THR A 182 22.76 6.61 -9.75
CA THR A 182 21.51 6.16 -9.11
C THR A 182 20.36 6.07 -10.10
N ALA A 183 20.25 7.00 -11.06
CA ALA A 183 19.21 6.96 -12.10
C ALA A 183 19.39 5.74 -13.01
N GLU A 184 20.62 5.46 -13.42
CA GLU A 184 20.95 4.36 -14.32
C GLU A 184 20.78 2.99 -13.66
N ILE A 185 21.29 2.82 -12.44
CA ILE A 185 21.12 1.60 -11.65
C ILE A 185 19.62 1.35 -11.40
N ARG A 186 18.83 2.39 -11.10
CA ARG A 186 17.38 2.26 -10.92
C ARG A 186 16.67 1.80 -12.20
N LYS A 187 17.12 2.30 -13.36
CA LYS A 187 16.59 1.89 -14.68
C LYS A 187 16.91 0.42 -14.95
N LYS A 188 18.15 -0.02 -14.70
CA LYS A 188 18.56 -1.44 -14.84
C LYS A 188 17.78 -2.36 -13.90
N LEU A 189 17.66 -2.00 -12.62
CA LEU A 189 16.95 -2.79 -11.60
C LEU A 189 15.45 -2.97 -11.90
N ARG A 190 14.82 -2.01 -12.59
CA ARG A 190 13.42 -2.11 -13.02
C ARG A 190 13.24 -3.07 -14.19
N LYS A 191 14.19 -3.09 -15.14
CA LYS A 191 14.11 -3.91 -16.35
C LYS A 191 14.50 -5.36 -16.08
N ASN A 192 15.66 -5.55 -15.46
CA ASN A 192 16.18 -6.85 -15.09
C ASN A 192 16.19 -6.90 -13.57
N LYS A 193 15.55 -7.91 -12.96
CA LYS A 193 15.66 -8.20 -11.52
C LYS A 193 17.08 -8.70 -11.19
N ASP A 194 18.10 -7.96 -11.60
CA ASP A 194 19.48 -8.38 -11.61
C ASP A 194 19.99 -8.59 -10.19
N LYS A 195 20.20 -9.86 -9.86
CA LYS A 195 20.80 -10.30 -8.60
C LYS A 195 22.18 -9.68 -8.39
N SER A 196 22.88 -9.31 -9.46
CA SER A 196 24.20 -8.68 -9.46
C SER A 196 24.16 -7.26 -8.91
N CYS A 197 23.28 -6.38 -9.41
CA CYS A 197 23.11 -5.02 -8.88
C CYS A 197 22.72 -5.04 -7.40
N ARG A 198 21.88 -6.01 -6.99
CA ARG A 198 21.51 -6.18 -5.58
C ARG A 198 22.71 -6.55 -4.70
N ARG A 199 23.60 -7.44 -5.15
CA ARG A 199 24.82 -7.82 -4.42
C ARG A 199 25.79 -6.65 -4.26
N ILE A 200 25.98 -5.86 -5.32
CA ILE A 200 26.86 -4.68 -5.28
C ILE A 200 26.33 -3.65 -4.29
N LEU A 201 25.03 -3.38 -4.30
CA LEU A 201 24.40 -2.40 -3.41
C LEU A 201 24.30 -2.89 -1.95
N MET A 202 24.05 -4.18 -1.72
CA MET A 202 23.93 -4.78 -0.39
C MET A 202 25.23 -5.48 0.02
N ASN A 203 26.32 -4.71 0.15
CA ASN A 203 27.62 -5.24 0.58
C ASN A 203 27.94 -4.84 2.04
N LYS A 204 29.01 -5.46 2.59
CA LYS A 204 29.48 -5.19 3.96
C LYS A 204 29.86 -3.71 4.19
N MET A 205 30.32 -3.01 3.15
CA MET A 205 30.68 -1.60 3.24
C MET A 205 29.45 -0.71 3.46
N MET A 206 28.38 -0.95 2.73
CA MET A 206 27.13 -0.21 2.90
C MET A 206 26.47 -0.49 4.25
N ASP A 207 26.68 -1.69 4.81
CA ASP A 207 26.30 -2.01 6.19
C ASP A 207 27.14 -1.24 7.22
N LYS A 208 28.49 -1.25 7.09
CA LYS A 208 29.43 -0.57 8.00
C LYS A 208 29.08 0.90 8.18
N TYR A 209 28.74 1.58 7.07
CA TYR A 209 28.38 3.01 7.09
C TYR A 209 26.87 3.27 7.22
N LYS A 210 26.07 2.27 7.61
CA LYS A 210 24.62 2.40 7.86
C LYS A 210 23.81 2.97 6.66
N MET A 211 24.26 2.71 5.44
CA MET A 211 23.67 3.24 4.21
C MET A 211 22.49 2.41 3.67
N VAL A 212 22.19 1.27 4.30
CA VAL A 212 21.10 0.36 3.91
C VAL A 212 19.74 1.05 3.82
N ARG A 213 19.44 1.97 4.76
CA ARG A 213 18.18 2.73 4.74
C ARG A 213 18.08 3.63 3.51
N ARG A 214 19.17 4.32 3.15
CA ARG A 214 19.22 5.16 1.94
C ARG A 214 19.08 4.31 0.69
N ILE A 215 19.70 3.13 0.64
CA ILE A 215 19.54 2.19 -0.49
C ILE A 215 18.09 1.74 -0.63
N LYS A 216 17.41 1.40 0.47
CA LYS A 216 15.98 1.05 0.45
C LYS A 216 15.13 2.19 -0.11
N GLN A 217 15.39 3.44 0.30
CA GLN A 217 14.65 4.62 -0.19
C GLN A 217 14.90 4.89 -1.68
N GLN A 218 16.15 4.76 -2.14
CA GLN A 218 16.53 5.08 -3.51
C GLN A 218 16.21 3.94 -4.50
N PHE A 219 16.37 2.69 -4.11
CA PHE A 219 16.28 1.54 -5.02
C PHE A 219 15.15 0.56 -4.68
N GLY A 220 14.48 0.70 -3.53
CA GLY A 220 13.42 -0.21 -3.11
C GLY A 220 13.91 -1.59 -2.64
N ILE A 221 15.23 -1.77 -2.53
CA ILE A 221 15.85 -3.06 -2.18
C ILE A 221 15.84 -3.24 -0.66
N ARG A 222 15.39 -4.41 -0.20
CA ARG A 222 15.51 -4.83 1.21
C ARG A 222 16.69 -5.79 1.38
N LYS A 223 17.40 -5.66 2.50
CA LYS A 223 18.40 -6.65 2.92
C LYS A 223 17.68 -7.99 3.16
N ARG A 224 18.18 -9.06 2.55
CA ARG A 224 17.64 -10.41 2.76
C ARG A 224 18.22 -10.93 4.07
N ASN A 225 17.37 -11.52 4.91
CA ASN A 225 17.82 -12.05 6.19
C ASN A 225 18.24 -13.52 5.99
N ASP A 226 19.39 -13.72 5.33
CA ASP A 226 19.82 -15.02 4.84
C ASP A 226 20.02 -16.05 5.97
N LYS A 227 20.35 -15.58 7.19
CA LYS A 227 20.44 -16.41 8.40
C LYS A 227 19.11 -17.10 8.75
N LYS A 228 17.97 -16.46 8.51
CA LYS A 228 16.63 -17.03 8.82
C LYS A 228 16.25 -18.11 7.81
N THR A 229 16.60 -17.93 6.54
CA THR A 229 16.34 -18.93 5.49
C THR A 229 17.24 -20.15 5.62
N PHE A 230 18.52 -19.98 5.96
CA PHE A 230 19.44 -21.10 6.15
C PHE A 230 19.00 -22.00 7.32
N ARG A 231 18.67 -21.40 8.47
CA ARG A 231 18.14 -22.15 9.63
C ARG A 231 16.87 -22.93 9.29
N LYS A 232 15.96 -22.33 8.50
CA LYS A 232 14.73 -23.01 8.06
C LYS A 232 15.05 -24.23 7.18
N SER A 233 15.93 -24.06 6.19
CA SER A 233 16.30 -25.15 5.27
C SER A 233 17.04 -26.29 5.98
N CYS A 234 17.95 -25.98 6.90
CA CYS A 234 18.63 -26.99 7.71
C CYS A 234 17.65 -27.76 8.61
N MET A 235 16.72 -27.05 9.27
CA MET A 235 15.68 -27.68 10.07
C MET A 235 14.72 -28.55 9.24
N GLU A 236 14.43 -28.15 8.01
CA GLU A 236 13.56 -28.89 7.10
C GLU A 236 14.23 -30.20 6.62
N ALA A 237 15.55 -30.17 6.37
CA ALA A 237 16.33 -31.38 6.10
C ALA A 237 16.37 -32.33 7.32
N VAL A 238 16.62 -31.80 8.52
CA VAL A 238 16.60 -32.61 9.75
C VAL A 238 15.21 -33.21 10.00
N ALA A 239 14.14 -32.44 9.78
CA ALA A 239 12.77 -32.93 9.90
C ALA A 239 12.47 -34.07 8.92
N GLN A 240 12.99 -33.96 7.70
CA GLN A 240 12.84 -35.00 6.68
C GLN A 240 13.58 -36.28 7.07
N ASN A 241 14.81 -36.18 7.59
CA ASN A 241 15.56 -37.35 8.08
C ASN A 241 14.84 -38.05 9.24
N VAL A 242 14.30 -37.28 10.20
CA VAL A 242 13.52 -37.85 11.32
C VAL A 242 12.26 -38.54 10.82
N LYS A 243 11.58 -37.94 9.83
CA LYS A 243 10.41 -38.53 9.19
C LYS A 243 10.76 -39.84 8.49
N GLU A 244 11.80 -39.85 7.68
CA GLU A 244 12.25 -41.04 6.95
C GLU A 244 12.64 -42.17 7.90
N PHE A 245 13.37 -41.86 8.97
CA PHE A 245 13.71 -42.84 10.01
C PHE A 245 12.45 -43.44 10.66
N LEU A 246 11.52 -42.60 11.13
CA LEU A 246 10.31 -43.09 11.79
C LEU A 246 9.34 -43.80 10.84
N GLU A 247 9.38 -43.52 9.54
CA GLU A 247 8.55 -44.20 8.52
C GLU A 247 9.07 -45.60 8.15
N ARG A 248 10.28 -45.99 8.59
CA ARG A 248 10.78 -47.36 8.41
C ARG A 248 9.97 -48.35 9.25
N ASP A 249 9.83 -49.57 8.74
CA ASP A 249 9.05 -50.63 9.39
C ASP A 249 9.68 -51.09 10.73
N ASP A 250 11.01 -50.95 10.88
CA ASP A 250 11.71 -51.23 12.15
C ASP A 250 11.32 -50.25 13.27
N SER A 251 10.98 -49.00 12.90
CA SER A 251 10.66 -47.91 13.84
C SER A 251 9.16 -47.69 14.04
N SER A 252 8.35 -47.97 13.02
CA SER A 252 6.90 -47.92 13.13
C SER A 252 6.21 -48.87 12.16
N ARG A 253 5.10 -49.46 12.60
CA ARG A 253 4.27 -50.37 11.80
C ARG A 253 3.02 -49.69 11.29
N VAL A 254 2.56 -50.03 10.09
CA VAL A 254 1.34 -49.49 9.50
C VAL A 254 0.10 -50.13 10.12
N ALA A 255 -0.93 -49.35 10.44
CA ALA A 255 -2.19 -49.89 10.92
C ALA A 255 -2.95 -50.63 9.81
N ALA A 256 -3.40 -51.87 10.06
CA ALA A 256 -4.01 -52.74 9.04
C ALA A 256 -5.39 -52.27 8.51
N GLY A 257 -6.13 -51.46 9.28
CA GLY A 257 -7.51 -51.10 8.94
C GLY A 257 -7.64 -49.95 7.92
N LYS A 258 -8.46 -50.13 6.88
CA LYS A 258 -8.79 -49.06 5.89
C LYS A 258 -9.38 -47.79 6.52
N LYS A 259 -10.06 -47.91 7.66
CA LYS A 259 -10.62 -46.78 8.44
C LYS A 259 -9.60 -46.14 9.40
N MET A 260 -8.43 -46.76 9.60
CA MET A 260 -7.37 -46.26 10.50
C MET A 260 -6.55 -45.16 9.81
N THR A 261 -7.21 -44.04 9.55
CA THR A 261 -6.61 -42.84 8.95
C THR A 261 -6.71 -41.66 9.90
N ILE A 262 -5.80 -40.70 9.75
CA ILE A 262 -5.78 -39.45 10.50
C ILE A 262 -5.60 -38.29 9.52
N THR A 263 -6.41 -37.26 9.70
CA THR A 263 -6.40 -36.07 8.85
C THR A 263 -5.96 -34.88 9.68
N ARG A 264 -4.90 -34.19 9.24
CA ARG A 264 -4.45 -32.93 9.84
C ARG A 264 -4.01 -31.99 8.73
N ASN A 265 -4.39 -30.71 8.84
CA ASN A 265 -4.07 -29.69 7.84
C ASN A 265 -4.47 -30.10 6.40
N LYS A 266 -5.64 -30.72 6.24
CA LYS A 266 -6.17 -31.24 4.95
C LYS A 266 -5.33 -32.37 4.32
N ILE A 267 -4.37 -32.94 5.04
CA ILE A 267 -3.59 -34.09 4.61
C ILE A 267 -4.11 -35.32 5.35
N LYS A 268 -4.65 -36.29 4.61
CA LYS A 268 -5.10 -37.59 5.14
C LYS A 268 -3.99 -38.62 4.97
N LYS A 269 -3.60 -39.28 6.07
CA LYS A 269 -2.57 -40.32 6.11
C LYS A 269 -3.05 -41.53 6.89
N GLN A 270 -2.55 -42.72 6.55
CA GLN A 270 -2.80 -43.93 7.33
C GLN A 270 -2.03 -43.85 8.65
N LYS A 271 -2.64 -44.32 9.75
CA LYS A 271 -1.98 -44.35 11.06
C LYS A 271 -0.80 -45.33 11.01
N ARG A 272 0.33 -44.93 11.57
CA ARG A 272 1.45 -45.83 11.91
C ARG A 272 1.63 -45.83 13.41
N PHE A 273 1.92 -46.98 13.99
CA PHE A 273 2.18 -47.14 15.42
C PHE A 273 3.66 -47.38 15.65
N LEU A 274 4.25 -46.70 16.63
CA LEU A 274 5.65 -46.92 17.02
C LEU A 274 5.85 -48.35 17.53
N THR A 275 6.95 -48.97 17.15
CA THR A 275 7.36 -50.31 17.61
C THR A 275 7.94 -50.26 19.03
N ASP A 276 8.63 -49.18 19.37
CA ASP A 276 9.36 -48.98 20.62
C ASP A 276 9.07 -47.58 21.20
N THR A 277 9.54 -47.31 22.41
CA THR A 277 9.46 -45.99 23.04
C THR A 277 10.25 -44.96 22.24
N LEU A 278 9.76 -43.72 22.20
CA LEU A 278 10.46 -42.63 21.53
C LEU A 278 11.87 -42.37 22.10
N LYS A 279 12.11 -42.75 23.37
CA LYS A 279 13.44 -42.63 23.99
C LYS A 279 14.42 -43.60 23.34
N ASN A 280 14.05 -44.88 23.22
CA ASN A 280 14.88 -45.90 22.60
C ASN A 280 15.09 -45.62 21.11
N LEU A 281 14.04 -45.21 20.40
CA LEU A 281 14.14 -44.81 18.99
C LEU A 281 15.03 -43.59 18.78
N HIS A 282 15.09 -42.66 19.73
CA HIS A 282 16.01 -41.52 19.67
C HIS A 282 17.46 -41.96 19.84
N VAL A 283 17.74 -42.92 20.72
CA VAL A 283 19.09 -43.52 20.86
C VAL A 283 19.50 -44.24 19.57
N LYS A 284 18.61 -45.04 18.99
CA LYS A 284 18.83 -45.71 17.69
C LYS A 284 19.09 -44.70 16.57
N PHE A 285 18.30 -43.62 16.50
CA PHE A 285 18.49 -42.55 15.53
C PHE A 285 19.87 -41.87 15.66
N LEU A 286 20.32 -41.60 16.88
CA LEU A 286 21.64 -41.00 17.12
C LEU A 286 22.80 -41.96 16.74
N ALA A 287 22.61 -43.26 16.94
CA ALA A 287 23.58 -44.28 16.53
C ALA A 287 23.71 -44.36 14.99
N GLU A 288 22.60 -44.29 14.26
CA GLU A 288 22.59 -44.34 12.79
C GLU A 288 23.03 -43.03 12.12
N GLN A 289 22.82 -41.89 12.78
CA GLN A 289 23.13 -40.56 12.25
C GLN A 289 24.00 -39.74 13.22
N PRO A 290 25.29 -40.09 13.40
CA PRO A 290 26.18 -39.40 14.35
C PRO A 290 26.38 -37.91 14.06
N ILE A 291 26.19 -37.49 12.81
CA ILE A 291 26.34 -36.10 12.35
C ILE A 291 25.18 -35.22 12.86
N ALA A 292 24.00 -35.82 13.08
CA ALA A 292 22.82 -35.12 13.53
C ALA A 292 22.76 -35.12 15.07
N LYS A 293 23.44 -34.17 15.72
CA LYS A 293 23.28 -33.91 17.17
C LYS A 293 21.89 -33.35 17.47
N LEU A 294 20.88 -34.22 17.51
CA LEU A 294 19.48 -33.87 17.73
C LEU A 294 19.09 -34.14 19.18
N SER A 295 18.50 -33.15 19.86
CA SER A 295 17.97 -33.35 21.21
C SER A 295 16.68 -34.18 21.19
N TYR A 296 16.44 -34.95 22.26
CA TYR A 296 15.23 -35.77 22.42
C TYR A 296 13.94 -34.96 22.27
N SER A 297 13.88 -33.75 22.86
CA SER A 297 12.71 -32.87 22.78
C SER A 297 12.43 -32.39 21.35
N LEU A 298 13.47 -32.11 20.58
CA LEU A 298 13.33 -31.70 19.19
C LEU A 298 12.92 -32.89 18.31
N PHE A 299 13.50 -34.07 18.53
CA PHE A 299 13.11 -35.31 17.88
C PHE A 299 11.60 -35.59 18.05
N CYS A 300 11.10 -35.50 19.28
CA CYS A 300 9.68 -35.70 19.59
C CYS A 300 8.78 -34.66 18.89
N ARG A 301 9.24 -33.41 18.75
CA ARG A 301 8.48 -32.35 18.06
C ARG A 301 8.46 -32.54 16.55
N LEU A 302 9.53 -33.10 15.98
CA LEU A 302 9.66 -33.37 14.55
C LEU A 302 8.91 -34.65 14.11
N ARG A 303 8.40 -35.44 15.07
CA ARG A 303 7.58 -36.62 14.79
C ARG A 303 6.37 -36.27 13.90
N PRO A 304 6.20 -36.94 12.75
CA PRO A 304 5.01 -36.78 11.91
C PRO A 304 3.71 -37.12 12.64
N PHE A 305 2.64 -36.37 12.37
CA PHE A 305 1.39 -36.49 13.13
C PHE A 305 0.65 -37.82 12.93
N TRP A 306 0.96 -38.56 11.87
CA TRP A 306 0.36 -39.88 11.58
C TRP A 306 1.11 -41.04 12.24
N ILE A 307 2.24 -40.77 12.90
CA ILE A 307 3.00 -41.74 13.68
C ILE A 307 2.65 -41.57 15.16
N LEU A 308 1.97 -42.57 15.71
CA LEU A 308 1.33 -42.54 17.01
C LEU A 308 1.96 -43.57 17.95
N SER A 309 1.84 -43.33 19.24
CA SER A 309 2.13 -44.37 20.23
C SER A 309 0.98 -45.39 20.24
N PRO A 310 1.25 -46.70 20.30
CA PRO A 310 0.21 -47.72 20.28
C PRO A 310 -0.63 -47.69 21.57
N ASP A 311 -1.95 -47.69 21.39
CA ASP A 311 -2.92 -47.96 22.46
C ASP A 311 -2.86 -49.43 22.88
N ILE A 312 -3.40 -49.78 24.06
CA ILE A 312 -3.30 -51.12 24.65
C ILE A 312 -3.74 -52.23 23.67
N THR A 313 -4.82 -52.01 22.93
CA THR A 313 -5.35 -52.97 21.94
C THR A 313 -4.52 -53.08 20.66
N GLN A 314 -3.62 -52.12 20.44
CA GLN A 314 -2.76 -52.01 19.26
C GLN A 314 -1.30 -52.29 19.62
N ARG A 315 -1.00 -52.94 20.75
CA ARG A 315 0.37 -53.38 21.07
C ARG A 315 0.54 -54.82 20.65
N GLU A 316 1.64 -55.09 19.93
CA GLU A 316 2.10 -56.45 19.60
C GLU A 316 3.10 -56.95 20.65
N THR A 317 2.97 -56.49 21.90
CA THR A 317 3.81 -56.90 23.02
C THR A 317 2.98 -57.71 24.02
N CYS A 318 3.56 -58.79 24.57
CA CYS A 318 2.88 -59.58 25.60
C CYS A 318 2.64 -58.72 26.85
N ILE A 319 1.38 -58.62 27.30
CA ILE A 319 0.99 -58.05 28.60
C ILE A 319 0.72 -59.19 29.61
N CYS A 320 1.29 -60.36 29.36
CA CYS A 320 1.17 -61.46 30.29
C CYS A 320 1.88 -61.12 31.60
N GLN A 321 1.25 -61.50 32.71
CA GLN A 321 1.75 -61.27 34.07
C GLN A 321 3.21 -61.75 34.25
N ILE A 322 3.62 -62.78 33.51
CA ILE A 322 4.98 -63.34 33.54
C ILE A 322 6.01 -62.30 33.06
N HIS A 323 5.82 -61.72 31.87
CA HIS A 323 6.76 -60.73 31.33
C HIS A 323 6.71 -59.41 32.11
N ASP A 324 5.53 -59.02 32.61
CA ASP A 324 5.39 -57.79 33.39
C ASP A 324 6.03 -57.92 34.78
N ASN A 325 5.79 -59.04 35.48
CA ASN A 325 6.46 -59.35 36.74
C ASN A 325 7.97 -59.39 36.59
N LEU A 326 8.50 -59.92 35.48
CA LEU A 326 9.94 -59.96 35.22
C LEU A 326 10.53 -58.54 35.09
N LYS A 327 9.87 -57.65 34.35
CA LYS A 327 10.28 -56.25 34.22
C LYS A 327 10.23 -55.51 35.55
N LEU A 328 9.15 -55.69 36.32
CA LEU A 328 8.99 -55.09 37.64
C LEU A 328 10.08 -55.57 38.61
N LYS A 329 10.40 -56.87 38.61
CA LYS A 329 11.51 -57.42 39.39
C LYS A 329 12.84 -56.80 38.99
N ALA A 330 13.15 -56.73 37.69
CA ALA A 330 14.39 -56.10 37.21
C ALA A 330 14.51 -54.63 37.62
N HIS A 331 13.41 -53.87 37.54
CA HIS A 331 13.38 -52.47 38.00
C HIS A 331 13.68 -52.34 39.50
N VAL A 332 13.03 -53.15 40.35
CA VAL A 332 13.27 -53.12 41.80
C VAL A 332 14.71 -53.51 42.13
N LEU A 333 15.25 -54.55 41.49
CA LEU A 333 16.63 -55.01 41.71
C LEU A 333 17.65 -53.95 41.32
N LYS A 334 17.43 -53.23 40.21
CA LYS A 334 18.28 -52.08 39.84
C LYS A 334 18.15 -50.93 40.83
N SER A 335 16.93 -50.61 41.29
CA SER A 335 16.74 -49.53 42.27
C SER A 335 17.47 -49.79 43.60
N ARG A 336 17.73 -51.06 43.91
CA ARG A 336 18.53 -51.52 45.05
C ARG A 336 20.01 -51.76 44.70
N ASN A 337 20.45 -51.38 43.50
CA ASN A 337 21.81 -51.60 42.96
C ASN A 337 22.28 -53.06 42.93
N VAL A 338 21.36 -54.03 42.96
CA VAL A 338 21.71 -55.46 42.88
C VAL A 338 22.07 -55.87 41.44
N LEU A 339 21.46 -55.20 40.46
CA LEU A 339 21.71 -55.37 39.02
C LEU A 339 22.07 -54.03 38.37
N ASP A 340 22.96 -54.06 37.37
CA ASP A 340 23.38 -52.85 36.64
C ASP A 340 22.30 -52.29 35.70
N THR A 341 21.52 -53.20 35.11
CA THR A 341 20.58 -52.87 34.02
C THR A 341 19.14 -53.23 34.39
N GLU A 342 18.22 -52.41 33.91
CA GLU A 342 16.77 -52.62 34.06
C GLU A 342 16.20 -53.34 32.83
N ASN A 343 16.89 -53.20 31.69
CA ASN A 343 16.44 -53.76 30.44
C ASN A 343 16.62 -55.28 30.46
N VAL A 344 15.51 -56.00 30.29
CA VAL A 344 15.46 -57.45 30.29
C VAL A 344 16.23 -58.02 29.08
N GLU A 345 16.23 -57.32 27.94
CA GLU A 345 16.99 -57.73 26.74
C GLU A 345 18.49 -57.74 27.03
N ASP A 346 19.01 -56.70 27.67
CA ASP A 346 20.43 -56.62 28.05
C ASP A 346 20.81 -57.74 29.04
N LEU A 347 19.91 -58.08 29.98
CA LEU A 347 20.12 -59.19 30.92
C LEU A 347 20.16 -60.54 30.19
N ILE A 348 19.28 -60.73 29.20
CA ILE A 348 19.26 -61.94 28.37
C ILE A 348 20.55 -62.04 27.56
N SER A 349 21.01 -60.94 26.94
CA SER A 349 22.27 -60.92 26.18
C SER A 349 23.50 -61.23 27.04
N LYS A 350 23.49 -60.91 28.34
CA LYS A 350 24.58 -61.28 29.27
C LYS A 350 24.61 -62.79 29.57
N ILE A 351 23.45 -63.46 29.62
CA ILE A 351 23.34 -64.88 29.99
C ILE A 351 23.42 -65.78 28.76
N CYS A 352 22.77 -65.41 27.65
CA CYS A 352 22.57 -66.26 26.48
C CYS A 352 23.44 -65.79 25.31
N CYS A 353 24.05 -66.73 24.57
CA CYS A 353 24.82 -66.43 23.36
C CYS A 353 23.98 -66.34 22.08
N SER A 354 22.76 -66.91 22.05
CA SER A 354 21.86 -66.84 20.88
C SER A 354 20.39 -67.08 21.27
N ASP A 355 19.48 -66.69 20.36
CA ASP A 355 18.02 -66.89 20.49
C ASP A 355 17.55 -68.33 20.22
N LYS A 356 18.49 -69.29 20.10
CA LYS A 356 18.14 -70.69 19.93
C LYS A 356 17.55 -71.24 21.22
N LYS A 357 16.53 -72.09 21.08
CA LYS A 357 15.86 -72.79 22.18
C LYS A 357 16.88 -73.37 23.17
N GLU A 358 17.88 -74.07 22.67
CA GLU A 358 18.90 -74.74 23.49
C GLU A 358 19.68 -73.80 24.43
N CYS A 359 20.02 -72.57 24.02
CA CYS A 359 20.70 -71.65 24.93
C CYS A 359 19.74 -71.02 25.95
N MET A 360 18.49 -70.73 25.56
CA MET A 360 17.47 -70.22 26.49
C MET A 360 17.09 -71.24 27.58
N TYR A 361 17.14 -72.55 27.26
CA TYR A 361 16.95 -73.64 28.21
C TYR A 361 18.24 -74.10 28.91
N ARG A 362 19.38 -73.40 28.72
CA ARG A 362 20.71 -73.70 29.29
C ARG A 362 21.27 -75.09 28.96
N THR A 363 20.89 -75.64 27.80
CA THR A 363 21.48 -76.88 27.27
C THR A 363 22.61 -76.61 26.28
N CYS A 364 22.85 -75.35 25.91
CA CYS A 364 23.93 -74.95 25.03
C CYS A 364 25.31 -75.04 25.73
N PRO A 365 26.32 -75.68 25.09
CA PRO A 365 27.64 -75.86 25.69
C PRO A 365 28.40 -74.56 25.92
N GLU A 366 28.13 -73.50 25.15
CA GLU A 366 28.86 -72.23 25.23
C GLU A 366 28.39 -71.30 26.36
N CYS A 367 27.10 -71.35 26.70
CA CYS A 367 26.45 -70.38 27.60
C CYS A 367 25.99 -70.98 28.94
N LYS A 368 26.10 -72.31 29.13
CA LYS A 368 25.56 -73.04 30.29
C LYS A 368 26.03 -72.51 31.65
N GLU A 369 27.28 -72.04 31.71
CA GLU A 369 27.92 -71.61 32.96
C GLU A 369 27.84 -70.09 33.19
N LYS A 370 27.34 -69.32 32.22
CA LYS A 370 27.22 -67.86 32.36
C LYS A 370 26.17 -67.52 33.42
N ARG A 371 26.56 -66.68 34.39
CA ARG A 371 25.69 -66.17 35.46
C ARG A 371 25.70 -64.65 35.46
N LEU A 372 24.63 -64.07 35.98
CA LEU A 372 24.58 -62.64 36.24
C LEU A 372 25.46 -62.33 37.45
N GLU A 373 26.26 -61.30 37.33
CA GLU A 373 26.97 -60.70 38.46
C GLU A 373 25.97 -59.87 39.25
N PHE A 374 25.88 -60.12 40.56
CA PHE A 374 25.01 -59.39 41.47
C PHE A 374 25.89 -58.55 42.40
N ASN A 375 25.58 -57.26 42.51
CA ASN A 375 26.29 -56.35 43.40
C ASN A 375 25.63 -56.41 44.78
N VAL A 376 25.98 -57.43 45.56
CA VAL A 376 25.44 -57.64 46.91
C VAL A 376 26.59 -57.46 47.90
N SER A 377 26.42 -56.57 48.88
CA SER A 377 27.34 -56.47 50.02
C SER A 377 27.34 -57.80 50.79
N GLU A 378 28.51 -58.24 51.23
CA GLU A 378 28.79 -59.59 51.76
C GLU A 378 27.82 -60.07 52.87
N GLU A 379 27.13 -59.17 53.56
CA GLU A 379 26.19 -59.46 54.65
C GLU A 379 24.91 -60.20 54.24
N GLU A 380 24.48 -60.17 52.97
CA GLU A 380 23.24 -60.85 52.51
C GLU A 380 23.50 -62.22 51.85
N SER A 381 24.75 -62.62 51.68
CA SER A 381 25.14 -63.87 51.02
C SER A 381 24.66 -65.15 51.76
N ASN A 382 24.37 -65.05 53.06
CA ASN A 382 23.91 -66.17 53.89
C ASN A 382 22.41 -66.51 53.79
N ILE A 383 21.62 -65.78 52.98
CA ILE A 383 20.16 -66.01 52.89
C ILE A 383 19.75 -66.77 51.61
N LEU A 384 20.66 -66.94 50.63
CA LEU A 384 20.35 -67.59 49.34
C LEU A 384 20.82 -69.05 49.21
N VAL A 385 21.22 -69.69 50.32
CA VAL A 385 21.44 -71.15 50.39
C VAL A 385 20.59 -71.74 51.53
N LYS A 386 19.27 -71.74 51.35
CA LYS A 386 18.35 -72.71 51.95
C LYS A 386 17.23 -73.03 50.98
#